data_AF-A0A963S906-F1
#
_entry.id   AF-A0A963S906-F1
#
_cell.length_a   1.000
_cell.length_b   1.000
_cell.length_c   1.000
_cell.angle_alpha   90.00
_cell.angle_beta   90.00
_cell.angle_gamma   90.00
#
_symmetry.space_group_name_H-M   'P 1'
#
loop_
_entity.id
_entity.type
_entity.pdbx_description
1 polymer ?
#
loop_
_entity_poly.entity_id
_entity_poly.type
_entity_poly.pdbx_seq_one_letter_code
_entity_poly.pdbx_strand_id
1 'polypeptide(L)'
;MSPALSHVIAVVSRFARCAPSLAVGAKSAVDQDLRIQGDDAEEFIADLAGLNGDWVYDWPWHRYVNLNEPPASLGPRFWKLLRLPEPERAFPGYMERRLELQHIAAVIEKGEWFDP
;
A
#
# COMPACT_ATOMS: atom_id res chain seq x y z
N MET A 1 -20.55 -1.72 -8.44
CA MET A 1 -19.31 -2.04 -7.70
C MET A 1 -19.10 -3.53 -7.82
N SER A 2 -17.91 -3.99 -8.23
CA SER A 2 -17.69 -5.43 -8.40
C SER A 2 -17.57 -6.13 -7.04
N PRO A 3 -17.82 -7.46 -6.97
CA PRO A 3 -17.63 -8.22 -5.74
C PRO A 3 -16.20 -8.12 -5.20
N ALA A 4 -15.19 -8.20 -6.09
CA ALA A 4 -13.79 -8.08 -5.69
C ALA A 4 -13.47 -6.68 -5.14
N LEU A 5 -13.98 -5.60 -5.76
CA LEU A 5 -13.76 -4.25 -5.25
C LEU A 5 -14.43 -4.03 -3.88
N SER A 6 -15.65 -4.53 -3.70
CA SER A 6 -16.35 -4.45 -2.41
C SER A 6 -15.55 -5.16 -1.32
N HIS A 7 -14.95 -6.30 -1.68
CA HIS A 7 -14.11 -7.09 -0.79
C HIS A 7 -12.81 -6.36 -0.43
N VAL A 8 -12.06 -5.86 -1.42
CA VAL A 8 -10.82 -5.10 -1.19
C VAL A 8 -11.08 -3.89 -0.29
N ILE A 9 -12.18 -3.16 -0.51
CA ILE A 9 -12.58 -2.05 0.36
C ILE A 9 -12.86 -2.52 1.79
N ALA A 10 -13.54 -3.66 1.97
CA ALA A 10 -13.82 -4.21 3.29
C ALA A 10 -12.54 -4.59 4.06
N VAL A 11 -11.55 -5.18 3.38
CA VAL A 11 -10.24 -5.50 3.98
C VAL A 11 -9.53 -4.22 4.41
N VAL A 12 -9.40 -3.25 3.50
CA VAL A 12 -8.77 -1.95 3.77
C VAL A 12 -9.44 -1.18 4.91
N SER A 13 -10.77 -1.29 5.04
CA SER A 13 -11.53 -0.56 6.06
C SER A 13 -11.26 -1.02 7.49
N ARG A 14 -10.56 -2.15 7.69
CA ARG A 14 -10.17 -2.64 9.03
C ARG A 14 -8.98 -1.89 9.62
N PHE A 15 -8.18 -1.23 8.78
CA PHE A 15 -6.98 -0.53 9.22
C PHE A 15 -7.33 0.81 9.86
N ALA A 16 -6.93 1.00 11.12
CA ALA A 16 -7.31 2.15 11.96
C ALA A 16 -6.89 3.52 11.39
N ARG A 17 -5.95 3.55 10.46
CA ARG A 17 -5.47 4.77 9.78
C ARG A 17 -6.32 5.19 8.59
N CYS A 18 -7.20 4.33 8.09
CA CYS A 18 -8.33 4.73 7.26
C CYS A 18 -9.28 5.52 8.17
N ALA A 19 -9.01 6.82 8.36
CA ALA A 19 -9.84 7.66 9.20
C ALA A 19 -11.32 7.50 8.80
N PRO A 20 -12.28 7.46 9.73
CA PRO A 20 -13.71 7.38 9.41
C PRO A 20 -14.22 8.49 8.48
N SER A 21 -13.44 9.57 8.32
CA SER A 21 -13.69 10.70 7.42
C SER A 21 -13.07 10.55 6.02
N LEU A 22 -12.20 9.57 5.80
CA LEU A 22 -11.61 9.29 4.51
C LEU A 22 -12.60 8.43 3.71
N ALA A 23 -13.21 9.00 2.68
CA ALA A 23 -14.07 8.24 1.78
C ALA A 23 -13.22 7.22 1.01
N VAL A 24 -13.10 5.99 1.55
CA VAL A 24 -12.43 4.87 0.88
C VAL A 24 -13.24 4.50 -0.35
N GLY A 25 -12.60 4.53 -1.51
CA GLY A 25 -13.27 4.27 -2.78
C GLY A 25 -12.36 3.59 -3.80
N ALA A 26 -12.94 3.30 -4.96
CA ALA A 26 -12.27 2.58 -6.05
C ALA A 26 -10.89 3.15 -6.44
N LYS A 27 -10.75 4.48 -6.39
CA LYS A 27 -9.54 5.22 -6.79
C LYS A 27 -8.58 5.51 -5.65
N SER A 28 -8.92 5.08 -4.43
CA SER A 28 -8.03 5.25 -3.28
C SER A 28 -6.79 4.38 -3.48
N ALA A 29 -5.61 4.99 -3.39
CA ALA A 29 -4.34 4.30 -3.45
C ALA A 29 -3.92 3.77 -2.08
N VAL A 30 -3.40 2.53 -2.02
CA VAL A 30 -2.99 1.84 -0.78
C VAL A 30 -2.05 2.69 0.07
N ASP A 31 -0.99 3.23 -0.53
CA ASP A 31 -0.01 4.02 0.19
C ASP A 31 -0.40 5.51 0.21
N GLN A 32 -0.52 6.14 -0.97
CA GLN A 32 -0.58 7.61 -1.06
C GLN A 32 -1.85 8.23 -0.47
N ASP A 33 -2.98 7.51 -0.51
CA ASP A 33 -4.26 8.02 0.00
C ASP A 33 -4.62 7.37 1.33
N LEU A 34 -4.46 6.05 1.44
CA LEU A 34 -4.89 5.26 2.60
C LEU A 34 -3.78 5.10 3.66
N ARG A 35 -2.53 5.42 3.32
CA ARG A 35 -1.35 5.33 4.20
C ARG A 35 -1.17 3.96 4.85
N ILE A 36 -1.54 2.91 4.11
CA ILE A 36 -1.22 1.52 4.47
C ILE A 36 0.24 1.31 4.07
N GLN A 37 1.12 1.23 5.06
CA GLN A 37 2.57 1.19 4.93
C GLN A 37 3.16 0.33 6.06
N GLY A 38 4.38 -0.18 5.90
CA GLY A 38 5.09 -0.98 6.91
C GLY A 38 4.27 -2.19 7.35
N ASP A 39 4.15 -2.37 8.66
CA ASP A 39 3.39 -3.47 9.28
C ASP A 39 1.91 -3.46 8.82
N ASP A 40 1.29 -2.29 8.65
CA ASP A 40 -0.09 -2.19 8.15
C ASP A 40 -0.20 -2.74 6.72
N ALA A 41 0.85 -2.55 5.90
CA ALA A 41 0.89 -3.12 4.56
C ALA A 41 1.12 -4.62 4.55
N GLU A 42 1.98 -5.14 5.43
CA GLU A 42 2.19 -6.58 5.57
C GLU A 42 0.91 -7.29 6.03
N GLU A 43 0.20 -6.73 7.01
CA GLU A 43 -1.10 -7.26 7.46
C GLU A 43 -2.15 -7.15 6.35
N PHE A 44 -2.19 -6.04 5.59
CA PHE A 44 -3.11 -5.90 4.46
C PHE A 44 -2.87 -6.97 3.39
N ILE A 45 -1.60 -7.22 3.03
CA ILE A 45 -1.23 -8.26 2.06
C ILE A 45 -1.60 -9.64 2.59
N ALA A 46 -1.38 -9.92 3.88
CA ALA A 46 -1.73 -11.20 4.49
C ALA A 46 -3.24 -11.45 4.52
N ASP A 47 -4.04 -10.46 4.89
CA ASP A 47 -5.51 -10.57 4.85
C ASP A 47 -5.99 -10.79 3.41
N LEU A 48 -5.39 -10.10 2.43
CA LEU A 48 -5.73 -10.27 1.02
C LEU A 48 -5.34 -11.66 0.50
N ALA A 49 -4.16 -12.17 0.87
CA ALA A 49 -3.67 -13.50 0.51
C ALA A 49 -4.51 -14.61 1.14
N GLY A 50 -4.89 -14.47 2.43
CA GLY A 50 -5.75 -15.45 3.11
C GLY A 50 -7.10 -15.67 2.43
N LEU A 51 -7.54 -14.69 1.64
CA LEU A 51 -8.84 -14.70 0.95
C LEU A 51 -8.73 -15.02 -0.55
N ASN A 52 -7.57 -14.75 -1.18
CA ASN A 52 -7.40 -14.86 -2.63
C ASN A 52 -6.29 -15.84 -3.05
N GLY A 53 -5.52 -16.36 -2.10
CA GLY A 53 -4.41 -17.30 -2.30
C GLY A 53 -3.03 -16.65 -2.20
N ASP A 54 -2.01 -17.47 -1.94
CA ASP A 54 -0.63 -17.02 -1.64
C ASP A 54 0.06 -16.28 -2.81
N TRP A 55 -0.41 -16.45 -4.05
CA TRP A 55 0.11 -15.73 -5.22
C TRP A 55 0.00 -14.20 -5.09
N VAL A 56 -0.82 -13.70 -4.17
CA VAL A 56 -0.90 -12.29 -3.79
C VAL A 56 0.44 -11.80 -3.23
N TYR A 57 1.20 -12.64 -2.51
CA TYR A 57 2.52 -12.26 -1.98
C TYR A 57 3.56 -12.01 -3.09
N ASP A 58 3.38 -12.63 -4.26
CA ASP A 58 4.32 -12.52 -5.38
C ASP A 58 4.16 -11.23 -6.19
N TRP A 59 3.15 -10.40 -5.89
CA TRP A 59 2.94 -9.15 -6.58
C TRP A 59 4.08 -8.15 -6.29
N PRO A 60 4.35 -7.20 -7.20
CA PRO A 60 5.43 -6.22 -7.03
C PRO A 60 5.08 -5.10 -6.04
N TRP A 61 4.67 -5.46 -4.82
CA TRP A 61 4.24 -4.55 -3.74
C TRP A 61 5.23 -3.42 -3.46
N HIS A 62 6.52 -3.73 -3.45
CA HIS A 62 7.61 -2.78 -3.24
C HIS A 62 7.64 -1.61 -4.24
N ARG A 63 6.90 -1.68 -5.36
CA ARG A 63 6.78 -0.58 -6.33
C ARG A 63 5.69 0.43 -5.96
N TYR A 64 4.77 0.05 -5.08
CA TYR A 64 3.54 0.81 -4.80
C TYR A 64 3.32 1.11 -3.32
N VAL A 65 3.93 0.31 -2.44
CA VAL A 65 3.74 0.40 -1.00
C VAL A 65 5.09 0.41 -0.30
N ASN A 66 5.28 1.36 0.61
CA ASN A 66 6.44 1.35 1.47
C ASN A 66 6.31 0.24 2.52
N LEU A 67 6.99 -0.88 2.29
CA LEU A 67 7.12 -1.99 3.25
C LEU A 67 8.21 -1.73 4.31
N ASN A 68 9.07 -0.74 4.10
CA ASN A 68 10.11 -0.39 5.07
C ASN A 68 9.56 0.64 6.07
N GLU A 69 9.20 0.20 7.26
CA GLU A 69 9.04 1.12 8.38
C GLU A 69 10.44 1.59 8.83
N PRO A 70 10.76 2.90 8.84
CA PRO A 70 11.89 3.35 9.63
C PRO A 70 11.55 3.01 11.09
N PRO A 71 12.49 2.44 11.87
CA PRO A 71 12.23 2.11 13.27
C PRO A 71 11.68 3.35 13.98
N ALA A 72 10.59 3.16 14.74
CA ALA A 72 9.79 4.20 15.39
C ALA A 72 10.57 5.21 16.27
N SER A 73 11.88 4.98 16.48
CA SER A 73 12.79 5.85 17.22
C SER A 73 13.49 6.93 16.38
N LEU A 74 13.39 6.94 15.04
CA LEU A 74 14.07 7.91 14.17
C LEU A 74 13.08 8.75 13.38
N GLY A 75 12.38 9.65 14.07
CA GLY A 75 11.50 10.62 13.45
C GLY A 75 12.21 11.50 12.40
N PRO A 76 11.47 12.13 11.47
CA PRO A 76 11.98 12.88 10.30
C PRO A 76 12.79 14.14 10.63
N ARG A 77 13.06 14.41 11.92
CA ARG A 77 13.82 15.56 12.40
C ARG A 77 15.34 15.31 12.39
N PHE A 78 15.80 14.07 12.46
CA PHE A 78 17.25 13.79 12.49
C PHE A 78 17.88 13.84 11.09
N TRP A 79 17.13 13.47 10.05
CA TRP A 79 17.64 13.37 8.68
C TRP A 79 17.64 14.69 7.90
N LYS A 80 16.83 15.69 8.30
CA LYS A 80 16.89 17.05 7.70
C LYS A 80 18.17 17.82 8.02
N LEU A 81 18.97 17.36 8.99
CA LEU A 81 20.27 17.98 9.33
C LEU A 81 21.41 17.51 8.42
N LEU A 82 21.29 16.35 7.80
CA LEU A 82 22.25 15.83 6.83
C LEU A 82 21.83 16.31 5.45
N ARG A 83 22.37 17.45 5.00
CA ARG A 83 22.26 17.96 3.62
C ARG A 83 22.95 16.98 2.65
N LEU A 84 22.36 15.80 2.47
CA LEU A 84 22.78 14.86 1.44
C LEU A 84 22.40 15.47 0.08
N PRO A 85 23.33 15.52 -0.89
CA PRO A 85 23.15 16.27 -2.12
C PRO A 85 22.01 15.73 -3.02
N GLU A 86 21.48 14.54 -2.73
CA GLU A 86 20.38 13.93 -3.49
C GLU A 86 19.54 13.06 -2.53
N PRO A 87 18.54 13.62 -1.82
CA PRO A 87 17.70 12.84 -0.90
C PRO A 87 16.98 11.67 -1.59
N GLU A 88 16.74 11.77 -2.90
CA GLU A 88 16.13 10.75 -3.76
C GLU A 88 17.01 9.51 -3.95
N ARG A 89 18.36 9.65 -3.88
CA ARG A 89 19.29 8.51 -3.92
C ARG A 89 19.57 7.92 -2.53
N ALA A 90 19.49 8.74 -1.48
CA ALA A 90 19.75 8.31 -0.12
C ALA A 90 18.58 7.50 0.48
N PHE A 91 17.36 7.72 -0.03
CA PHE A 91 16.16 7.00 0.35
C PHE A 91 15.43 6.55 -0.91
N PRO A 92 15.76 5.38 -1.49
CA PRO A 92 14.97 4.79 -2.57
C PRO A 92 13.61 4.35 -2.01
N GLY A 93 12.69 5.30 -1.88
CA GLY A 93 11.37 5.12 -1.27
C GLY A 93 10.36 6.18 -1.69
N TYR A 94 10.71 7.05 -2.66
CA TYR A 94 9.70 7.86 -3.35
C TYR A 94 8.93 6.92 -4.29
N MET A 95 7.85 6.34 -3.77
CA MET A 95 6.94 5.48 -4.54
C MET A 95 6.31 6.31 -5.66
N GLU A 96 6.84 6.20 -6.88
CA GLU A 96 6.32 6.94 -8.04
C GLU A 96 4.95 6.42 -8.51
N ARG A 97 4.57 5.18 -8.14
CA ARG A 97 3.39 4.51 -8.71
C ARG A 97 2.26 4.35 -7.70
N ARG A 98 1.03 4.59 -8.17
CA ARG A 98 -0.21 4.45 -7.39
C ARG A 98 -0.82 3.08 -7.62
N LEU A 99 -1.10 2.34 -6.55
CA LEU A 99 -1.88 1.11 -6.60
C LEU A 99 -3.27 1.36 -6.04
N GLU A 100 -4.24 1.55 -6.94
CA GLU A 100 -5.63 1.81 -6.59
C GLU A 100 -6.40 0.53 -6.25
N LEU A 101 -7.38 0.62 -5.35
CA LEU A 101 -8.18 -0.55 -4.93
C LEU A 101 -8.91 -1.23 -6.08
N GLN A 102 -9.37 -0.47 -7.09
CA GLN A 102 -9.99 -1.02 -8.28
C GLN A 102 -9.02 -1.86 -9.12
N HIS A 103 -7.73 -1.53 -9.11
CA HIS A 103 -6.73 -2.29 -9.84
C HIS A 103 -6.47 -3.62 -9.14
N ILE A 104 -6.32 -3.61 -7.80
CA ILE A 104 -6.23 -4.83 -6.99
C ILE A 104 -7.43 -5.74 -7.25
N ALA A 105 -8.65 -5.18 -7.26
CA ALA A 105 -9.86 -5.92 -7.57
C ALA A 105 -9.83 -6.54 -8.98
N ALA A 106 -9.38 -5.79 -9.98
CA ALA A 106 -9.27 -6.27 -11.35
C ALA A 106 -8.22 -7.39 -11.51
N VAL A 107 -7.09 -7.29 -10.81
CA VAL A 107 -6.06 -8.36 -10.75
C VAL A 107 -6.64 -9.65 -10.16
N ILE A 108 -7.40 -9.54 -9.06
CA ILE A 108 -8.07 -10.68 -8.42
C ILE A 108 -9.08 -11.32 -9.37
N GLU A 109 -9.92 -10.51 -10.03
CA GLU A 109 -10.92 -11.00 -11.00
C GLU A 109 -10.28 -11.69 -12.21
N LYS A 110 -9.13 -11.19 -12.65
CA LYS A 110 -8.38 -11.75 -13.77
C LYS A 110 -7.58 -13.00 -13.38
N GLY A 111 -7.22 -13.13 -12.10
CA GLY A 111 -6.38 -14.21 -11.57
C GLY A 111 -4.91 -14.11 -11.98
N GLU A 112 -4.48 -12.97 -12.50
CA GLU A 112 -3.08 -12.71 -12.87
C GLU A 112 -2.74 -11.23 -12.66
N TRP A 113 -1.51 -10.96 -12.21
CA TRP A 113 -1.00 -9.61 -12.09
C TRP A 113 -0.87 -8.95 -13.48
N PHE A 114 -1.27 -7.70 -13.57
CA PHE A 114 -0.95 -6.80 -14.68
C PHE A 114 -0.59 -5.43 -14.11
N ASP A 115 0.24 -4.64 -14.79
CA ASP A 115 0.63 -3.33 -14.27
C ASP A 115 -0.55 -2.33 -14.33
N PRO A 116 -0.71 -1.44 -13.32
CA PRO A 116 -1.69 -0.36 -13.31
C PRO A 116 -1.52 0.67 -14.42
#